data_AF-A0AAJ0DHN8-F1
#
_entry.id   AF-A0AAJ0DHN8-F1
#
_cell.length_a   1.000
_cell.length_b   1.000
_cell.length_c   1.000
_cell.angle_alpha   90.00
_cell.angle_beta   90.00
_cell.angle_gamma   90.00
#
_symmetry.space_group_name_H-M   'P 1'
#
loop_
_entity.id
_entity.type
_entity.pdbx_description
1 polymer ?
#
loop_
_entity_poly.entity_id
_entity_poly.type
_entity_poly.pdbx_seq_one_letter_code
_entity_poly.pdbx_strand_id
1 'polypeptide(L)'
;MDLLQPHHFDIRLRNLMVGIDLQQLSRVSSSRLKDTALPDLGLIELVSGDSFQNDYSQLYLSMFHTGERERVDLIVQRLRDDFAGIRSGLAPYRIVGIRDPNGEAVGAAQFSVLMLAGGRFAVPYLQYIYVRAENRRQDLSEVLHTMVLAVATADANATVEGRVVPFTLFETAPTGHGSTQTSRTEATERTTIHAKSGSRALMLRSRSAGSSGAFSAHVQPGLEPEEGPLTLIWAVRPSPAPSIEYDVGECGKALVAAYYRSLRDEGFPEKNIALAERIVEERVEGREFFDMPLADVTAAMYKDLPGSHET
;
A
#
# COMPACT_ATOMS: atom_id res chain seq x y z
N MET A 1 -9.32 -17.47 -9.40
CA MET A 1 -7.93 -17.96 -9.24
C MET A 1 -7.95 -19.46 -9.02
N ASP A 2 -8.94 -20.17 -9.56
CA ASP A 2 -9.25 -21.59 -9.28
C ASP A 2 -8.18 -22.57 -9.78
N LEU A 3 -7.12 -22.01 -10.36
CA LEU A 3 -5.98 -22.66 -10.95
C LEU A 3 -4.77 -22.65 -10.03
N LEU A 4 -4.72 -21.72 -9.08
CA LEU A 4 -3.78 -21.79 -7.97
C LEU A 4 -4.19 -22.96 -7.10
N GLN A 5 -3.49 -24.07 -7.32
CA GLN A 5 -3.66 -25.26 -6.52
C GLN A 5 -3.25 -25.01 -5.06
N PRO A 6 -3.83 -25.76 -4.09
CA PRO A 6 -3.48 -25.61 -2.67
C PRO A 6 -1.99 -25.73 -2.35
N HIS A 7 -1.18 -26.35 -3.21
CA HIS A 7 0.27 -26.48 -3.04
C HIS A 7 1.06 -25.20 -3.38
N HIS A 8 0.47 -24.25 -4.12
CA HIS A 8 1.10 -22.95 -4.38
C HIS A 8 0.97 -22.00 -3.20
N PHE A 9 0.25 -22.34 -2.14
CA PHE A 9 0.08 -21.50 -0.96
C PHE A 9 0.75 -22.12 0.25
N ASP A 10 1.48 -21.32 1.01
CA ASP A 10 1.90 -21.73 2.35
C ASP A 10 0.67 -21.99 3.22
N ILE A 11 0.82 -22.89 4.20
CA ILE A 11 -0.30 -23.35 5.02
C ILE A 11 -0.95 -22.19 5.81
N ARG A 12 -0.19 -21.18 6.24
CA ARG A 12 -0.72 -20.05 7.01
C ARG A 12 -1.54 -19.13 6.13
N LEU A 13 -1.02 -18.75 4.96
CA LEU A 13 -1.77 -17.95 4.01
C LEU A 13 -3.04 -18.66 3.55
N ARG A 14 -2.95 -19.96 3.25
CA ARG A 14 -4.12 -20.77 2.86
C ARG A 14 -5.20 -20.77 3.94
N ASN A 15 -4.81 -20.98 5.20
CA ASN A 15 -5.75 -21.01 6.31
C ASN A 15 -6.36 -19.62 6.59
N LEU A 16 -5.58 -18.55 6.42
CA LEU A 16 -6.05 -17.18 6.61
C LEU A 16 -7.12 -16.80 5.58
N MET A 17 -6.98 -17.27 4.33
CA MET A 17 -7.88 -16.90 3.23
C MET A 17 -9.06 -17.86 3.03
N VAL A 18 -9.36 -18.73 3.99
CA VAL A 18 -10.49 -19.67 3.88
C VAL A 18 -11.79 -18.90 3.68
N GLY A 19 -12.56 -19.28 2.65
CA GLY A 19 -13.85 -18.67 2.32
C GLY A 19 -13.76 -17.38 1.51
N ILE A 20 -12.56 -16.94 1.12
CA ILE A 20 -12.37 -15.74 0.28
C ILE A 20 -12.30 -16.14 -1.20
N ASP A 21 -13.15 -15.51 -2.02
CA ASP A 21 -13.15 -15.70 -3.47
C ASP A 21 -12.04 -14.88 -4.13
N LEU A 22 -10.89 -15.53 -4.34
CA LEU A 22 -9.74 -14.93 -5.02
C LEU A 22 -10.01 -14.58 -6.50
N GLN A 23 -11.00 -15.21 -7.16
CA GLN A 23 -11.36 -14.84 -8.53
C GLN A 23 -12.05 -13.47 -8.56
N GLN A 24 -12.92 -13.18 -7.61
CA GLN A 24 -13.59 -11.88 -7.49
C GLN A 24 -12.62 -10.75 -7.11
N LEU A 25 -11.56 -11.06 -6.36
CA LEU A 25 -10.55 -10.07 -5.99
C LEU A 25 -9.48 -9.82 -7.06
N SER A 26 -9.43 -10.66 -8.10
CA SER A 26 -8.43 -10.53 -9.16
C SER A 26 -8.93 -9.67 -10.32
N ARG A 27 -8.08 -8.74 -10.77
CA ARG A 27 -8.33 -7.95 -12.00
C ARG A 27 -7.85 -8.65 -13.27
N VAL A 28 -7.09 -9.73 -13.10
CA VAL A 28 -6.54 -10.52 -14.21
C VAL A 28 -7.35 -11.81 -14.31
N SER A 29 -7.76 -12.17 -15.52
CA SER A 29 -8.49 -13.40 -15.73
C SER A 29 -7.62 -14.61 -15.37
N SER A 30 -8.26 -15.67 -14.88
CA SER A 30 -7.59 -16.95 -14.65
C SER A 30 -6.89 -17.47 -15.90
N SER A 31 -7.43 -17.23 -17.10
CA SER A 31 -6.78 -17.62 -18.36
C SER A 31 -5.47 -16.88 -18.57
N ARG A 32 -5.43 -15.56 -18.36
CA ARG A 32 -4.21 -14.77 -18.53
C ARG A 32 -3.15 -15.16 -17.50
N LEU A 33 -3.53 -15.38 -16.25
CA LEU A 33 -2.58 -15.81 -15.21
C LEU A 33 -1.93 -17.16 -15.54
N LYS A 34 -2.63 -18.09 -16.22
CA LYS A 34 -2.04 -19.36 -16.70
C LYS A 34 -0.87 -19.15 -17.64
N ASP A 35 -0.97 -18.11 -18.46
CA ASP A 35 -0.02 -17.87 -19.52
C ASP A 35 1.14 -16.97 -19.04
N THR A 36 0.91 -16.17 -18.00
CA THR A 36 1.87 -15.15 -17.54
C THR A 36 2.51 -15.47 -16.19
N ALA A 37 1.71 -15.68 -15.14
CA ALA A 37 2.21 -15.77 -13.76
C ALA A 37 2.46 -17.21 -13.31
N LEU A 38 1.50 -18.10 -13.58
CA LEU A 38 1.49 -19.47 -13.03
C LEU A 38 2.66 -20.37 -13.48
N PRO A 39 3.19 -20.27 -14.72
CA PRO A 39 4.28 -21.15 -15.14
C PRO A 39 5.55 -21.03 -14.30
N ASP A 40 5.81 -19.83 -13.76
CA ASP A 40 7.02 -19.50 -13.01
C ASP A 40 6.74 -19.34 -11.50
N LEU A 41 5.55 -19.74 -11.05
CA LEU A 41 5.11 -19.61 -9.66
C LEU A 41 5.44 -20.89 -8.87
N GLY A 42 6.29 -20.78 -7.86
CA GLY A 42 6.55 -21.87 -6.91
C GLY A 42 5.61 -21.81 -5.69
N LEU A 43 5.75 -20.75 -4.90
CA LEU A 43 5.02 -20.57 -3.64
C LEU A 43 4.56 -19.12 -3.47
N ILE A 44 3.35 -18.94 -2.98
CA ILE A 44 2.84 -17.69 -2.42
C ILE A 44 2.73 -17.90 -0.90
N GLU A 45 3.33 -17.01 -0.13
CA GLU A 45 3.38 -17.16 1.32
C GLU A 45 3.03 -15.89 2.08
N LEU A 46 2.50 -16.06 3.29
CA LEU A 46 2.51 -15.04 4.33
C LEU A 46 3.91 -15.03 4.95
N VAL A 47 4.73 -14.06 4.58
CA VAL A 47 6.17 -14.05 4.89
C VAL A 47 6.39 -13.94 6.40
N SER A 48 7.20 -14.84 6.97
CA SER A 48 7.63 -14.76 8.37
C SER A 48 8.82 -13.83 8.55
N GLY A 49 9.13 -13.42 9.78
CA GLY A 49 10.35 -12.63 10.06
C GLY A 49 11.63 -13.33 9.59
N ASP A 50 11.71 -14.65 9.77
CA ASP A 50 12.87 -15.44 9.34
C ASP A 50 12.95 -15.55 7.82
N SER A 51 11.81 -15.80 7.16
CA SER A 51 11.73 -15.81 5.69
C SER A 51 12.10 -14.45 5.11
N PHE A 52 11.63 -13.35 5.70
CA PHE A 52 12.01 -12.02 5.25
C PHE A 52 13.51 -11.79 5.40
N GLN A 53 14.07 -12.10 6.57
CA GLN A 53 15.48 -11.94 6.86
C GLN A 53 16.37 -12.74 5.87
N ASN A 54 16.04 -14.01 5.65
CA ASN A 54 16.89 -14.93 4.91
C ASN A 54 16.69 -14.85 3.40
N ASP A 55 15.48 -14.55 2.93
CA ASP A 55 15.12 -14.72 1.52
C ASP A 55 14.70 -13.41 0.83
N TYR A 56 13.91 -12.56 1.50
CA TYR A 56 13.36 -11.35 0.86
C TYR A 56 14.20 -10.10 1.10
N SER A 57 15.04 -10.07 2.14
CA SER A 57 15.78 -8.87 2.51
C SER A 57 16.69 -8.38 1.40
N GLN A 58 17.41 -9.27 0.71
CA GLN A 58 18.26 -8.89 -0.42
C GLN A 58 17.45 -8.34 -1.59
N LEU A 59 16.31 -8.96 -1.91
CA LEU A 59 15.42 -8.47 -2.95
C LEU A 59 14.87 -7.08 -2.59
N TYR A 60 14.38 -6.90 -1.36
CA TYR A 60 13.92 -5.60 -0.84
C TYR A 60 15.01 -4.52 -0.95
N LEU A 61 16.23 -4.82 -0.48
CA LEU A 61 17.36 -3.89 -0.53
C LEU A 61 17.78 -3.54 -1.96
N SER A 62 17.60 -4.45 -2.91
CA SER A 62 17.92 -4.20 -4.32
C SER A 62 16.88 -3.30 -5.03
N MET A 63 15.67 -3.20 -4.46
CA MET A 63 14.53 -2.51 -5.06
C MET A 63 14.31 -1.10 -4.49
N PHE A 64 14.83 -0.78 -3.30
CA PHE A 64 14.63 0.51 -2.64
C PHE A 64 15.94 1.10 -2.14
N HIS A 65 16.14 2.39 -2.41
CA HIS A 65 17.32 3.15 -2.00
C HIS A 65 17.08 3.88 -0.67
N THR A 66 18.14 4.44 -0.10
CA THR A 66 18.12 5.14 1.19
C THR A 66 17.08 6.28 1.20
N GLY A 67 16.31 6.44 2.28
CA GLY A 67 15.26 7.46 2.44
C GLY A 67 13.84 7.00 2.08
N GLU A 68 13.69 6.06 1.14
CA GLU A 68 12.39 5.43 0.81
C GLU A 68 12.15 4.14 1.60
N ARG A 69 13.10 3.74 2.46
CA ARG A 69 13.25 2.37 2.93
C ARG A 69 13.16 2.27 4.45
N GLU A 70 12.21 1.50 4.94
CA GLU A 70 12.21 1.04 6.33
C GLU A 70 13.41 0.11 6.61
N ARG A 71 14.02 0.22 7.79
CA ARG A 71 15.13 -0.64 8.19
C ARG A 71 14.69 -2.12 8.30
N VAL A 72 15.53 -3.02 7.78
CA VAL A 72 15.25 -4.46 7.69
C VAL A 72 15.04 -5.10 9.07
N ASP A 73 15.80 -4.68 10.09
CA ASP A 73 15.67 -5.18 11.45
C ASP A 73 14.28 -4.87 12.05
N LEU A 74 13.72 -3.69 11.76
CA LEU A 74 12.37 -3.32 12.19
C LEU A 74 11.31 -4.18 11.52
N ILE A 75 11.41 -4.39 10.20
CA ILE A 75 10.49 -5.26 9.44
C ILE A 75 10.48 -6.68 10.03
N VAL A 76 11.67 -7.27 10.22
CA VAL A 76 11.82 -8.62 10.79
C VAL A 76 11.21 -8.70 12.18
N GLN A 77 11.49 -7.72 13.04
CA GLN A 77 10.96 -7.69 14.40
C GLN A 77 9.43 -7.60 14.40
N ARG A 78 8.84 -6.74 13.58
CA ARG A 78 7.38 -6.59 13.48
C ARG A 78 6.70 -7.87 13.02
N LEU A 79 7.26 -8.56 12.02
CA LEU A 79 6.74 -9.86 11.56
C LEU A 79 6.82 -10.93 12.66
N ARG A 80 7.90 -10.95 13.46
CA ARG A 80 8.03 -11.87 14.61
C ARG A 80 7.02 -11.55 15.70
N ASP A 81 6.85 -10.27 16.04
CA ASP A 81 5.93 -9.83 17.09
C ASP A 81 4.46 -10.04 16.68
N ASP A 82 4.13 -9.87 15.40
CA ASP A 82 2.80 -10.16 14.85
C ASP A 82 2.50 -11.66 14.95
N PHE A 83 3.46 -12.50 14.53
CA PHE A 83 3.33 -13.96 14.63
C PHE A 83 3.21 -14.45 16.09
N ALA A 84 3.92 -13.82 17.02
CA ALA A 84 3.86 -14.12 18.44
C ALA A 84 2.58 -13.58 19.13
N GLY A 85 1.73 -12.82 18.43
CA GLY A 85 0.53 -12.19 18.99
C GLY A 85 0.82 -11.01 19.93
N ILE A 86 2.07 -10.53 19.97
CA ILE A 86 2.51 -9.41 20.82
C ILE A 86 1.85 -8.09 20.36
N ARG A 87 1.53 -8.00 19.07
CA ARG A 87 0.95 -6.81 18.42
C ARG A 87 -0.57 -6.76 18.49
N SER A 88 -1.19 -7.47 19.44
CA SER A 88 -2.64 -7.45 19.63
C SER A 88 -3.16 -6.03 19.85
N GLY A 89 -4.11 -5.60 19.02
CA GLY A 89 -4.73 -4.27 19.07
C GLY A 89 -4.06 -3.21 18.19
N LEU A 90 -2.92 -3.51 17.58
CA LEU A 90 -2.30 -2.67 16.55
C LEU A 90 -2.90 -2.97 15.17
N ALA A 91 -2.62 -2.10 14.19
CA ALA A 91 -2.90 -2.43 12.80
C ALA A 91 -2.13 -3.71 12.39
N PRO A 92 -2.81 -4.73 11.82
CA PRO A 92 -2.13 -5.91 11.30
C PRO A 92 -1.05 -5.52 10.30
N TYR A 93 0.17 -6.00 10.52
CA TYR A 93 1.32 -5.74 9.66
C TYR A 93 1.69 -7.03 8.91
N ARG A 94 1.57 -7.00 7.58
CA ARG A 94 1.62 -8.20 6.75
C ARG A 94 2.61 -8.03 5.61
N ILE A 95 3.29 -9.13 5.27
CA ILE A 95 4.00 -9.25 4.01
C ILE A 95 3.51 -10.51 3.31
N VAL A 96 3.05 -10.38 2.07
CA VAL A 96 2.82 -11.52 1.17
C VAL A 96 3.96 -11.58 0.18
N GLY A 97 4.56 -12.76 0.05
CA GLY A 97 5.71 -13.01 -0.81
C GLY A 97 5.40 -14.06 -1.87
N ILE A 98 6.18 -14.03 -2.95
CA ILE A 98 6.19 -15.03 -4.01
C ILE A 98 7.60 -15.58 -4.13
N ARG A 99 7.71 -16.91 -4.26
CA ARG A 99 8.91 -17.63 -4.66
C ARG A 99 8.72 -18.34 -5.99
N ASP A 100 9.82 -18.51 -6.71
CA ASP A 100 9.87 -19.35 -7.91
C ASP A 100 9.95 -20.86 -7.53
N PRO A 101 9.91 -21.77 -8.52
CA PRO A 101 10.02 -23.21 -8.26
C PRO A 101 11.35 -23.66 -7.63
N ASN A 102 12.39 -22.84 -7.67
CA ASN A 102 13.67 -23.10 -7.00
C ASN A 102 13.67 -22.62 -5.54
N GLY A 103 12.59 -21.97 -5.09
CA GLY A 103 12.44 -21.44 -3.75
C GLY A 103 13.06 -20.05 -3.57
N GLU A 104 13.48 -19.37 -4.64
CA GLU A 104 14.03 -18.03 -4.55
C GLU A 104 12.92 -16.98 -4.49
N ALA A 105 13.10 -15.94 -3.66
CA ALA A 105 12.16 -14.82 -3.59
C ALA A 105 12.12 -14.04 -4.92
N VAL A 106 10.94 -13.88 -5.50
CA VAL A 106 10.73 -13.15 -6.77
C VAL A 106 9.93 -11.88 -6.63
N GLY A 107 9.18 -11.71 -5.54
CA GLY A 107 8.44 -10.48 -5.30
C GLY A 107 7.70 -10.51 -3.98
N ALA A 108 7.35 -9.35 -3.45
CA ALA A 108 6.55 -9.24 -2.26
C ALA A 108 5.74 -7.94 -2.22
N ALA A 109 4.70 -7.96 -1.39
CA ALA A 109 3.89 -6.81 -1.03
C ALA A 109 3.87 -6.66 0.50
N GLN A 110 4.33 -5.51 0.98
CA GLN A 110 4.32 -5.11 2.39
C GLN A 110 3.19 -4.11 2.61
N PHE A 111 2.31 -4.41 3.56
CA PHE A 111 1.13 -3.61 3.84
C PHE A 111 0.73 -3.66 5.32
N SER A 112 0.09 -2.60 5.79
CA SER A 112 -0.67 -2.60 7.05
C SER A 112 -2.17 -2.56 6.76
N VAL A 113 -3.00 -3.19 7.59
CA VAL A 113 -4.46 -3.15 7.44
C VAL A 113 -5.04 -2.06 8.35
N LEU A 114 -5.36 -0.90 7.77
CA LEU A 114 -5.90 0.25 8.50
C LEU A 114 -7.37 0.04 8.82
N MET A 115 -7.68 -0.19 10.09
CA MET A 115 -9.06 -0.32 10.57
C MET A 115 -9.66 1.08 10.79
N LEU A 116 -10.62 1.48 9.96
CA LEU A 116 -11.17 2.84 10.04
C LEU A 116 -12.17 2.96 11.21
N ALA A 117 -12.12 4.11 11.88
CA ALA A 117 -13.08 4.44 12.92
C ALA A 117 -14.53 4.42 12.36
N GLY A 118 -15.48 3.93 13.16
CA GLY A 118 -16.86 3.67 12.69
C GLY A 118 -17.06 2.26 12.12
N GLY A 119 -16.00 1.45 12.01
CA GLY A 119 -16.06 -0.01 11.90
C GLY A 119 -16.45 -0.57 10.52
N ARG A 120 -16.88 0.26 9.59
CA ARG A 120 -17.38 -0.17 8.27
C ARG A 120 -16.29 -0.63 7.30
N PHE A 121 -15.12 -0.01 7.35
CA PHE A 121 -14.06 -0.23 6.35
C PHE A 121 -12.71 -0.63 6.98
N ALA A 122 -12.00 -1.52 6.29
CA ALA A 122 -10.59 -1.80 6.47
C ALA A 122 -9.85 -1.44 5.17
N VAL A 123 -8.74 -0.73 5.25
CA VAL A 123 -7.98 -0.29 4.08
C VAL A 123 -6.55 -0.85 4.17
N PRO A 124 -6.14 -1.78 3.30
CA PRO A 124 -4.73 -2.12 3.19
C PRO A 124 -3.96 -0.91 2.67
N TYR A 125 -3.08 -0.38 3.51
CA TYR A 125 -2.08 0.60 3.15
C TYR A 125 -0.82 -0.15 2.70
N LEU A 126 -0.60 -0.17 1.39
CA LEU A 126 0.50 -0.86 0.73
C LEU A 126 1.72 0.04 0.70
N GLN A 127 2.65 -0.17 1.64
CA GLN A 127 3.91 0.58 1.69
C GLN A 127 4.81 0.24 0.51
N TYR A 128 4.99 -1.07 0.23
CA TYR A 128 5.89 -1.53 -0.82
C TYR A 128 5.30 -2.67 -1.61
N ILE A 129 5.52 -2.64 -2.93
CA ILE A 129 5.30 -3.77 -3.81
C ILE A 129 6.45 -3.84 -4.81
N TYR A 130 7.07 -5.00 -4.92
CA TYR A 130 8.26 -5.16 -5.74
C TYR A 130 8.33 -6.56 -6.34
N VAL A 131 8.92 -6.63 -7.54
CA VAL A 131 9.14 -7.86 -8.31
C VAL A 131 10.54 -7.80 -8.90
N ARG A 132 11.28 -8.90 -8.73
CA ARG A 132 12.60 -9.16 -9.31
C ARG A 132 12.59 -8.85 -10.80
N ALA A 133 13.66 -8.21 -11.29
CA ALA A 133 13.67 -7.59 -12.62
C ALA A 133 13.36 -8.58 -13.75
N GLU A 134 13.91 -9.79 -13.66
CA GLU A 134 13.76 -10.89 -14.61
C GLU A 134 12.33 -11.43 -14.67
N ASN A 135 11.55 -11.24 -13.61
CA ASN A 135 10.17 -11.70 -13.47
C ASN A 135 9.13 -10.59 -13.74
N ARG A 136 9.58 -9.40 -14.19
CA ARG A 136 8.66 -8.34 -14.60
C ARG A 136 7.87 -8.75 -15.85
N ARG A 137 6.67 -8.18 -16.03
CA ARG A 137 5.73 -8.49 -17.12
C ARG A 137 5.08 -9.89 -17.07
N GLN A 138 5.17 -10.57 -15.93
CA GLN A 138 4.53 -11.86 -15.66
C GLN A 138 3.23 -11.72 -14.85
N ASP A 139 2.63 -10.51 -14.77
CA ASP A 139 1.46 -10.21 -13.93
C ASP A 139 1.62 -10.54 -12.42
N LEU A 140 2.84 -10.80 -11.92
CA LEU A 140 3.09 -11.11 -10.50
C LEU A 140 2.68 -9.98 -9.54
N SER A 141 2.80 -8.72 -9.96
CA SER A 141 2.29 -7.59 -9.16
C SER A 141 0.76 -7.67 -8.98
N GLU A 142 0.02 -8.16 -9.99
CA GLU A 142 -1.42 -8.34 -9.88
C GLU A 142 -1.79 -9.55 -9.00
N VAL A 143 -0.97 -10.60 -9.01
CA VAL A 143 -1.09 -11.71 -8.05
C VAL A 143 -0.92 -11.18 -6.62
N LEU A 144 0.14 -10.41 -6.36
CA LEU A 144 0.39 -9.77 -5.07
C LEU A 144 -0.76 -8.86 -4.64
N HIS A 145 -1.27 -7.99 -5.52
CA HIS A 145 -2.43 -7.14 -5.20
C HIS A 145 -3.69 -7.96 -4.86
N THR A 146 -3.92 -9.07 -5.56
CA THR A 146 -5.04 -9.97 -5.24
C THR A 146 -4.87 -10.54 -3.83
N MET A 147 -3.65 -10.96 -3.46
CA MET A 147 -3.37 -11.49 -2.12
C MET A 147 -3.47 -10.43 -1.03
N VAL A 148 -3.02 -9.19 -1.29
CA VAL A 148 -3.17 -8.06 -0.35
C VAL A 148 -4.64 -7.86 0.00
N LEU A 149 -5.53 -7.84 -1.02
CA LEU A 149 -6.97 -7.71 -0.78
C LEU A 149 -7.54 -8.92 0.00
N ALA A 150 -7.10 -10.14 -0.32
CA ALA A 150 -7.57 -11.34 0.37
C ALA A 150 -7.15 -11.36 1.84
N VAL A 151 -5.88 -11.10 2.13
CA VAL A 151 -5.37 -11.03 3.51
C VAL A 151 -6.02 -9.89 4.28
N ALA A 152 -6.16 -8.70 3.68
CA ALA A 152 -6.85 -7.59 4.32
C ALA A 152 -8.33 -7.89 4.61
N THR A 153 -9.00 -8.65 3.72
CA THR A 153 -10.38 -9.10 3.93
C THR A 153 -10.48 -10.09 5.08
N ALA A 154 -9.52 -11.03 5.18
CA ALA A 154 -9.44 -11.95 6.32
C ALA A 154 -9.23 -11.20 7.65
N ASP A 155 -8.28 -10.25 7.69
CA ASP A 155 -7.99 -9.44 8.87
C ASP A 155 -9.18 -8.55 9.26
N ALA A 156 -9.89 -7.98 8.27
CA ALA A 156 -11.11 -7.22 8.51
C ALA A 156 -12.17 -8.08 9.21
N ASN A 157 -12.46 -9.26 8.65
CA ASN A 157 -13.45 -10.21 9.18
C ASN A 157 -13.09 -10.75 10.57
N ALA A 158 -11.81 -10.87 10.89
CA ALA A 158 -11.35 -11.33 12.21
C ALA A 158 -11.62 -10.31 13.33
N THR A 159 -11.76 -9.02 13.00
CA THR A 159 -11.95 -7.95 14.00
C THR A 159 -13.42 -7.59 14.21
N VAL A 160 -14.18 -7.40 13.12
CA VAL A 160 -15.60 -7.03 13.16
C VAL A 160 -16.30 -7.68 11.97
N GLU A 161 -17.37 -8.42 12.24
CA GLU A 161 -18.19 -9.03 11.20
C GLU A 161 -18.77 -7.95 10.26
N GLY A 162 -18.69 -8.19 8.95
CA GLY A 162 -19.25 -7.29 7.94
C GLY A 162 -18.39 -6.07 7.60
N ARG A 163 -17.16 -5.97 8.12
CA ARG A 163 -16.20 -4.95 7.67
C ARG A 163 -15.74 -5.24 6.24
N VAL A 164 -15.69 -4.21 5.41
CA VAL A 164 -15.38 -4.35 3.97
C VAL A 164 -14.03 -3.74 3.63
N VAL A 165 -13.35 -4.31 2.63
CA VAL A 165 -12.15 -3.75 2.01
C VAL A 165 -12.49 -3.05 0.69
N PRO A 166 -12.70 -1.72 0.69
CA PRO A 166 -13.20 -1.02 -0.49
C PRO A 166 -12.10 -0.75 -1.53
N PHE A 167 -10.86 -0.55 -1.09
CA PHE A 167 -9.72 -0.23 -1.96
C PHE A 167 -8.39 -0.50 -1.25
N THR A 168 -7.32 -0.58 -2.02
CA THR A 168 -5.94 -0.48 -1.52
C THR A 168 -5.46 0.97 -1.59
N LEU A 169 -4.84 1.45 -0.52
CA LEU A 169 -4.19 2.77 -0.45
C LEU A 169 -2.68 2.59 -0.65
N PHE A 170 -2.04 3.45 -1.44
CA PHE A 170 -0.58 3.48 -1.54
C PHE A 170 -0.10 4.88 -1.92
N GLU A 171 1.19 5.10 -1.76
CA GLU A 171 1.84 6.36 -2.08
C GLU A 171 2.46 6.32 -3.48
N THR A 172 2.38 7.43 -4.20
CA THR A 172 3.10 7.65 -5.45
C THR A 172 3.57 9.09 -5.53
N ALA A 173 4.74 9.30 -6.10
CA ALA A 173 5.18 10.63 -6.49
C ALA A 173 4.31 11.14 -7.66
N PRO A 174 4.10 12.46 -7.79
CA PRO A 174 3.41 13.02 -8.95
C PRO A 174 4.26 12.86 -10.22
N THR A 175 3.62 12.98 -11.38
CA THR A 175 4.29 12.96 -12.68
C THR A 175 5.41 14.00 -12.74
N GLY A 176 6.61 13.59 -13.16
CA GLY A 176 7.76 14.48 -13.30
C GLY A 176 8.42 14.91 -11.98
N HIS A 177 8.12 14.26 -10.85
CA HIS A 177 8.81 14.50 -9.58
C HIS A 177 10.24 13.95 -9.58
N GLY A 178 11.20 14.69 -9.02
CA GLY A 178 12.60 14.27 -8.87
C GLY A 178 13.62 15.30 -9.38
N SER A 179 14.79 15.31 -8.75
CA SER A 179 15.89 16.24 -9.05
C SER A 179 16.62 15.90 -10.35
N THR A 180 16.59 14.64 -10.76
CA THR A 180 17.29 14.14 -11.96
C THR A 180 16.32 13.77 -13.09
N GLN A 181 16.80 13.75 -14.34
CA GLN A 181 15.96 13.34 -15.47
C GLN A 181 15.47 11.89 -15.32
N THR A 182 16.31 11.01 -14.76
CA THR A 182 15.98 9.61 -14.49
C THR A 182 14.84 9.49 -13.48
N SER A 183 14.97 10.11 -12.31
CA SER A 183 13.92 10.08 -11.27
C SER A 183 12.58 10.65 -11.76
N ARG A 184 12.60 11.74 -12.52
CA ARG A 184 11.39 12.30 -13.16
C ARG A 184 10.73 11.34 -14.14
N THR A 185 11.53 10.60 -14.90
CA THR A 185 11.03 9.61 -15.86
C THR A 185 10.43 8.42 -15.12
N GLU A 186 11.10 7.91 -14.10
CA GLU A 186 10.61 6.82 -13.24
C GLU A 186 9.30 7.18 -12.53
N ALA A 187 9.20 8.38 -11.96
CA ALA A 187 7.96 8.87 -11.34
C ALA A 187 6.80 8.95 -12.34
N THR A 188 7.08 9.40 -13.56
CA THR A 188 6.10 9.47 -14.66
C THR A 188 5.64 8.08 -15.10
N GLU A 189 6.57 7.15 -15.28
CA GLU A 189 6.27 5.76 -15.65
C GLU A 189 5.44 5.06 -14.57
N ARG A 190 5.84 5.18 -13.30
CA ARG A 190 5.12 4.62 -12.14
C ARG A 190 3.70 5.16 -12.07
N THR A 191 3.52 6.47 -12.16
CA THR A 191 2.19 7.11 -12.14
C THR A 191 1.33 6.64 -13.32
N THR A 192 1.92 6.52 -14.51
CA THR A 192 1.23 6.03 -15.71
C THR A 192 0.76 4.58 -15.56
N ILE A 193 1.60 3.71 -15.00
CA ILE A 193 1.26 2.31 -14.72
C ILE A 193 0.09 2.25 -13.73
N HIS A 194 0.17 2.99 -12.63
CA HIS A 194 -0.88 3.03 -11.62
C HIS A 194 -2.20 3.57 -12.19
N ALA A 195 -2.16 4.64 -12.98
CA ALA A 195 -3.34 5.20 -13.62
C ALA A 195 -4.00 4.21 -14.60
N LYS A 196 -3.21 3.52 -15.43
CA LYS A 196 -3.71 2.48 -16.35
C LYS A 196 -4.34 1.30 -15.61
N SER A 197 -3.91 1.03 -14.37
CA SER A 197 -4.48 -0.02 -13.52
C SER A 197 -5.80 0.35 -12.84
N GLY A 198 -6.32 1.56 -13.11
CA GLY A 198 -7.56 2.08 -12.55
C GLY A 198 -7.39 2.84 -11.23
N SER A 199 -6.16 3.13 -10.81
CA SER A 199 -5.91 3.89 -9.59
C SER A 199 -6.32 5.36 -9.75
N ARG A 200 -6.84 5.92 -8.66
CA ARG A 200 -7.34 7.29 -8.57
C ARG A 200 -6.60 8.04 -7.48
N ALA A 201 -6.39 9.34 -7.63
CA ALA A 201 -5.75 10.14 -6.61
C ALA A 201 -6.77 10.59 -5.56
N LEU A 202 -6.46 10.39 -4.28
CA LEU A 202 -7.20 10.94 -3.15
C LEU A 202 -6.68 12.35 -2.85
N MET A 203 -7.54 13.34 -3.07
CA MET A 203 -7.20 14.76 -3.07
C MET A 203 -8.14 15.55 -2.15
N LEU A 204 -7.76 16.79 -1.89
CA LEU A 204 -8.56 17.77 -1.17
C LEU A 204 -8.97 18.89 -2.11
N ARG A 205 -10.23 19.32 -2.04
CA ARG A 205 -10.71 20.54 -2.71
C ARG A 205 -11.37 21.45 -1.71
N SER A 206 -11.36 22.74 -1.97
CA SER A 206 -12.03 23.70 -1.12
C SER A 206 -13.55 23.56 -1.18
N ARG A 207 -14.21 23.77 -0.03
CA ARG A 207 -15.67 23.86 0.03
C ARG A 207 -16.21 25.21 -0.48
N SER A 208 -15.35 26.22 -0.57
CA SER A 208 -15.69 27.53 -1.10
C SER A 208 -15.77 27.48 -2.63
N ALA A 209 -16.93 27.86 -3.17
CA ALA A 209 -17.20 27.91 -4.61
C ALA A 209 -16.26 28.83 -5.41
N GLY A 210 -15.42 29.65 -4.75
CA GLY A 210 -14.51 30.60 -5.40
C GLY A 210 -13.03 30.18 -5.46
N SER A 211 -12.62 29.10 -4.79
CA SER A 211 -11.23 28.64 -4.82
C SER A 211 -11.13 27.32 -5.57
N SER A 212 -10.79 27.42 -6.85
CA SER A 212 -10.49 26.28 -7.71
C SER A 212 -9.09 25.76 -7.39
N GLY A 213 -8.98 24.57 -6.81
CA GLY A 213 -7.70 23.92 -6.59
C GLY A 213 -7.85 22.56 -5.92
N ALA A 214 -7.19 21.56 -6.50
CA ALA A 214 -6.96 20.27 -5.87
C ALA A 214 -5.61 20.30 -5.14
N PHE A 215 -5.55 19.67 -3.97
CA PHE A 215 -4.36 19.59 -3.13
C PHE A 215 -4.14 18.14 -2.71
N SER A 216 -2.88 17.71 -2.56
CA SER A 216 -2.60 16.41 -1.96
C SER A 216 -3.21 16.30 -0.57
N ALA A 217 -3.89 15.18 -0.32
CA ALA A 217 -4.48 14.83 0.97
C ALA A 217 -3.48 14.27 1.98
N HIS A 218 -2.20 14.17 1.62
CA HIS A 218 -1.25 13.34 2.34
C HIS A 218 0.14 13.97 2.49
N VAL A 219 0.78 13.68 3.63
CA VAL A 219 2.18 13.94 3.94
C VAL A 219 2.76 12.71 4.66
N GLN A 220 3.81 12.15 4.09
CA GLN A 220 4.59 11.09 4.70
C GLN A 220 5.54 11.71 5.75
N PRO A 221 5.58 11.21 6.99
CA PRO A 221 6.61 11.64 7.93
C PRO A 221 7.97 11.08 7.53
N GLY A 222 9.05 11.78 7.90
CA GLY A 222 10.40 11.22 7.82
C GLY A 222 10.50 9.95 8.67
N LEU A 223 11.14 8.91 8.14
CA LEU A 223 11.19 7.59 8.78
C LEU A 223 12.29 7.55 9.85
N GLU A 224 13.32 8.39 9.73
CA GLU A 224 14.40 8.57 10.70
C GLU A 224 14.33 9.93 11.41
N PRO A 225 14.87 10.08 12.63
CA PRO A 225 14.71 11.30 13.44
C PRO A 225 15.11 12.63 12.80
N GLU A 226 16.06 12.61 11.85
CA GLU A 226 16.56 13.80 11.16
C GLU A 226 15.92 14.02 9.78
N GLU A 227 15.03 13.13 9.34
CA GLU A 227 14.34 13.22 8.06
C GLU A 227 13.11 14.13 8.16
N GLY A 228 12.97 15.02 7.17
CA GLY A 228 11.80 15.88 7.03
C GLY A 228 10.59 15.15 6.45
N PRO A 229 9.38 15.72 6.58
CA PRO A 229 8.20 15.17 5.93
C PRO A 229 8.27 15.31 4.40
N LEU A 230 7.70 14.34 3.70
CA LEU A 230 7.58 14.32 2.24
C LEU A 230 6.10 14.45 1.85
N THR A 231 5.76 15.39 0.98
CA THR A 231 4.43 15.33 0.35
C THR A 231 4.46 14.20 -0.67
N LEU A 232 3.40 13.39 -0.74
CA LEU A 232 3.19 12.40 -1.80
C LEU A 232 1.72 12.42 -2.21
N ILE A 233 1.37 11.71 -3.27
CA ILE A 233 -0.03 11.49 -3.64
C ILE A 233 -0.47 10.15 -3.07
N TRP A 234 -1.56 10.17 -2.30
CA TRP A 234 -2.28 8.94 -2.01
C TRP A 234 -3.08 8.51 -3.23
N ALA A 235 -2.73 7.36 -3.75
CA ALA A 235 -3.49 6.67 -4.77
C ALA A 235 -4.39 5.61 -4.10
N VAL A 236 -5.65 5.60 -4.49
CA VAL A 236 -6.62 4.56 -4.13
C VAL A 236 -6.82 3.66 -5.35
N ARG A 237 -6.70 2.35 -5.14
CA ARG A 237 -6.99 1.34 -6.15
C ARG A 237 -8.25 0.57 -5.73
N PRO A 238 -9.40 0.85 -6.36
CA PRO A 238 -10.69 0.26 -5.98
C PRO A 238 -10.64 -1.26 -6.00
N SER A 239 -11.12 -1.93 -4.96
CA SER A 239 -11.30 -3.39 -4.96
C SER A 239 -12.16 -3.79 -6.17
N PRO A 240 -11.89 -4.91 -6.88
CA PRO A 240 -12.69 -5.29 -8.05
C PRO A 240 -14.11 -5.75 -7.70
N ALA A 241 -14.32 -6.18 -6.45
CA ALA A 241 -15.60 -6.62 -5.93
C ALA A 241 -15.85 -5.95 -4.56
N PRO A 242 -16.06 -4.63 -4.51
CA PRO A 242 -16.44 -3.98 -3.26
C PRO A 242 -17.87 -4.41 -2.94
N SER A 243 -18.07 -5.08 -1.80
CA SER A 243 -19.41 -5.58 -1.41
C SER A 243 -20.39 -4.45 -1.06
N ILE A 244 -19.89 -3.22 -0.92
CA ILE A 244 -20.66 -2.00 -0.68
C ILE A 244 -20.02 -0.81 -1.41
N GLU A 245 -20.83 0.15 -1.83
CA GLU A 245 -20.32 1.45 -2.30
C GLU A 245 -19.58 2.19 -1.18
N TYR A 246 -18.56 2.94 -1.57
CA TYR A 246 -17.77 3.77 -0.68
C TYR A 246 -17.59 5.17 -1.28
N ASP A 247 -17.57 6.18 -0.42
CA ASP A 247 -17.22 7.55 -0.78
C ASP A 247 -15.96 7.96 0.02
N VAL A 248 -14.90 8.34 -0.69
CA VAL A 248 -13.68 8.83 -0.06
C VAL A 248 -13.89 10.15 0.69
N GLY A 249 -14.91 10.93 0.31
CA GLY A 249 -15.37 12.12 1.01
C GLY A 249 -15.80 11.84 2.44
N GLU A 250 -16.46 10.69 2.65
CA GLU A 250 -16.96 10.26 3.95
C GLU A 250 -15.87 9.61 4.82
N CYS A 251 -14.94 8.86 4.21
CA CYS A 251 -13.92 8.12 4.96
C CYS A 251 -12.55 8.81 5.06
N GLY A 252 -12.29 9.88 4.32
CA GLY A 252 -10.96 10.50 4.21
C GLY A 252 -10.34 10.94 5.54
N LYS A 253 -11.13 11.56 6.43
CA LYS A 253 -10.64 11.94 7.79
C LYS A 253 -10.29 10.73 8.64
N ALA A 254 -11.13 9.69 8.61
CA ALA A 254 -10.87 8.44 9.34
C ALA A 254 -9.63 7.72 8.79
N LEU A 255 -9.40 7.79 7.48
CA LEU A 255 -8.23 7.25 6.82
C LEU A 255 -6.94 7.96 7.25
N VAL A 256 -6.92 9.30 7.27
CA VAL A 256 -5.80 10.09 7.78
C VAL A 256 -5.47 9.71 9.23
N ALA A 257 -6.48 9.66 10.10
CA ALA A 257 -6.29 9.32 11.50
C ALA A 257 -5.78 7.88 11.69
N ALA A 258 -6.28 6.92 10.89
CA ALA A 258 -5.82 5.53 10.95
C ALA A 258 -4.38 5.38 10.45
N TYR A 259 -4.01 6.11 9.39
CA TYR A 259 -2.64 6.13 8.87
C TYR A 259 -1.64 6.63 9.92
N TYR A 260 -1.81 7.82 10.47
CA TYR A 260 -0.86 8.36 11.45
C TYR A 260 -0.83 7.54 12.75
N ARG A 261 -1.98 7.00 13.18
CA ARG A 261 -2.00 6.04 14.29
C ARG A 261 -1.15 4.81 13.99
N SER A 262 -1.30 4.22 12.81
CA SER A 262 -0.51 3.04 12.43
C SER A 262 0.99 3.34 12.49
N LEU A 263 1.43 4.51 12.05
CA LEU A 263 2.85 4.89 12.12
C LEU A 263 3.35 5.01 13.57
N ARG A 264 2.52 5.53 14.48
CA ARG A 264 2.85 5.59 15.91
C ARG A 264 2.94 4.20 16.51
N ASP A 265 1.97 3.34 16.19
CA ASP A 265 1.91 1.95 16.62
C ASP A 265 3.14 1.17 16.13
N GLU A 266 3.66 1.53 14.95
CA GLU A 266 4.89 0.97 14.39
C GLU A 266 6.18 1.52 15.03
N GLY A 267 6.09 2.53 15.90
CA GLY A 267 7.24 3.11 16.58
C GLY A 267 8.09 4.06 15.73
N PHE A 268 7.53 4.62 14.66
CA PHE A 268 8.21 5.68 13.90
C PHE A 268 8.37 6.96 14.75
N PRO A 269 9.31 7.86 14.42
CA PRO A 269 9.62 9.02 15.26
C PRO A 269 8.41 9.95 15.49
N GLU A 270 7.90 10.01 16.73
CA GLU A 270 6.69 10.79 17.06
C GLU A 270 6.78 12.26 16.65
N LYS A 271 7.97 12.88 16.76
CA LYS A 271 8.16 14.27 16.32
C LYS A 271 7.88 14.45 14.82
N ASN A 272 8.28 13.48 13.99
CA ASN A 272 8.08 13.52 12.55
C ASN A 272 6.62 13.25 12.21
N ILE A 273 5.99 12.28 12.88
CA ILE A 273 4.55 11.98 12.74
C ILE A 273 3.73 13.21 13.10
N ALA A 274 3.95 13.82 14.27
CA ALA A 274 3.21 14.97 14.73
C ALA A 274 3.39 16.21 13.82
N LEU A 275 4.56 16.37 13.19
CA LEU A 275 4.78 17.41 12.20
C LEU A 275 3.97 17.14 10.92
N ALA A 276 4.08 15.94 10.34
CA ALA A 276 3.34 15.57 9.13
C ALA A 276 1.82 15.63 9.33
N GLU A 277 1.33 15.13 10.47
CA GLU A 277 -0.09 15.14 10.82
C GLU A 277 -0.64 16.57 10.92
N ARG A 278 0.08 17.48 11.59
CA ARG A 278 -0.31 18.90 11.67
C ARG A 278 -0.42 19.54 10.29
N ILE A 279 0.52 19.25 9.39
CA ILE A 279 0.49 19.75 8.01
C ILE A 279 -0.76 19.26 7.30
N VAL A 280 -1.12 17.98 7.45
CA VAL A 280 -2.34 17.42 6.85
C VAL A 280 -3.59 18.02 7.49
N GLU A 281 -3.63 18.23 8.80
CA GLU A 281 -4.75 18.89 9.48
C GLU A 281 -5.00 20.30 8.92
N GLU A 282 -3.95 21.10 8.76
CA GLU A 282 -4.02 22.42 8.12
C GLU A 282 -4.49 22.35 6.65
N ARG A 283 -4.11 21.30 5.91
CA ARG A 283 -4.62 21.05 4.55
C ARG A 283 -6.09 20.64 4.56
N VAL A 284 -6.55 19.86 5.54
CA VAL A 284 -7.94 19.39 5.60
C VAL A 284 -8.90 20.51 6.02
N GLU A 285 -8.44 21.50 6.78
CA GLU A 285 -9.27 22.61 7.27
C GLU A 285 -9.96 23.38 6.13
N GLY A 286 -11.29 23.53 6.20
CA GLY A 286 -12.10 24.18 5.16
C GLY A 286 -12.20 23.42 3.82
N ARG A 287 -11.64 22.21 3.72
CA ARG A 287 -11.60 21.39 2.51
C ARG A 287 -12.41 20.11 2.67
N GLU A 288 -12.63 19.41 1.56
CA GLU A 288 -13.26 18.10 1.52
C GLU A 288 -12.42 17.13 0.70
N PHE A 289 -12.48 15.85 1.09
CA PHE A 289 -11.84 14.78 0.35
C PHE A 289 -12.65 14.47 -0.90
N PHE A 290 -11.96 14.20 -1.99
CA PHE A 290 -12.54 13.69 -3.22
C PHE A 290 -11.48 12.89 -3.97
N ASP A 291 -11.90 12.06 -4.91
CA ASP A 291 -10.99 11.38 -5.81
C ASP A 291 -11.05 11.95 -7.23
N MET A 292 -9.92 11.89 -7.93
CA MET A 292 -9.80 12.25 -9.34
C MET A 292 -8.94 11.25 -10.10
N PRO A 293 -9.02 11.17 -11.43
CA PRO A 293 -8.12 10.31 -12.20
C PRO A 293 -6.65 10.61 -11.87
N LEU A 294 -5.88 9.57 -11.58
CA LEU A 294 -4.47 9.76 -11.18
C LEU A 294 -3.63 10.43 -12.28
N ALA A 295 -3.97 10.19 -13.55
CA ALA A 295 -3.32 10.83 -14.70
C ALA A 295 -3.55 12.35 -14.78
N ASP A 296 -4.57 12.87 -14.09
CA ASP A 296 -4.91 14.31 -14.11
C ASP A 296 -4.18 15.08 -13.00
N VAL A 297 -3.43 14.39 -12.13
CA VAL A 297 -2.65 15.04 -11.06
C VAL A 297 -1.45 15.75 -11.64
N THR A 298 -1.35 17.05 -11.35
CA THR A 298 -0.25 17.91 -11.79
C THR A 298 0.68 18.26 -10.64
N ALA A 299 1.91 18.67 -10.95
CA ALA A 299 2.86 19.17 -9.96
C ALA A 299 2.34 20.40 -9.18
N ALA A 300 1.41 21.20 -9.72
CA ALA A 300 0.84 22.34 -9.00
C ALA A 300 -0.17 21.95 -7.91
N MET A 301 -0.77 20.75 -8.02
CA MET A 301 -1.66 20.18 -7.00
C MET A 301 -0.88 19.56 -5.83
N TYR A 302 0.43 19.42 -6.03
CA TYR A 302 1.41 19.05 -5.05
C TYR A 302 2.01 20.36 -4.49
N LYS A 303 1.64 20.70 -3.24
CA LYS A 303 2.23 21.85 -2.55
C LYS A 303 3.05 21.35 -1.39
N ASP A 304 4.34 21.24 -1.64
CA ASP A 304 5.33 21.24 -0.57
C ASP A 304 5.20 22.53 0.23
N LEU A 305 5.13 22.40 1.56
CA LEU A 305 5.14 23.57 2.42
C LEU A 305 6.55 24.18 2.42
N PRO A 306 6.68 25.50 2.62
CA PRO A 306 7.98 26.14 2.78
C PRO A 306 8.75 25.45 3.91
N GLY A 307 9.87 24.79 3.58
CA GLY A 307 10.72 24.09 4.54
C GLY A 307 10.93 22.60 4.29
N SER A 308 10.24 21.97 3.33
CA SER A 308 10.66 20.66 2.82
C SER A 308 11.88 20.86 1.93
N HIS A 309 13.04 20.41 2.41
CA HIS A 309 14.22 20.36 1.56
C HIS A 309 13.98 19.33 0.45
N GLU A 310 14.10 19.76 -0.81
CA GLU A 310 14.23 18.83 -1.94
C GLU A 310 15.46 17.96 -1.68
N THR A 311 15.26 16.67 -1.41
CA THR A 311 16.31 15.65 -1.42
C THR A 311 16.47 15.09 -2.83
#